data_AF-A0A526MQU0-F1
#
_entry.id   AF-A0A526MQU0-F1
#
_cell.length_a   1.000
_cell.length_b   1.000
_cell.length_c   1.000
_cell.angle_alpha   90.00
_cell.angle_beta   90.00
_cell.angle_gamma   90.00
#
_symmetry.space_group_name_H-M   'P 1'
#
loop_
_entity.id
_entity.type
_entity.pdbx_description
1 polymer ?
#
loop_
_entity_poly.entity_id
_entity_poly.type
_entity_poly.pdbx_seq_one_letter_code
_entity_poly.pdbx_strand_id
1 'polypeptide(L)'
;MLTRPATHNHLAERVQRLFGTAPCRLQVAALPWRDTGHGVEIMLITSRDTGRWVLPKGWPEAKELLCEAAAREAGEEAGLRGTVSHHEAGRYFYAKALASGEEVPCEVLVFPLRVDKIADRWKEKRSRTRKWVSPTEAVRMVNEPDLGQIIAYFCADPHQFS
;
A
#
# COMPACT_ATOMS: atom_id res chain seq x y z
N MET A 1 -17.98 -15.59 2.93
CA MET A 1 -17.73 -14.79 1.70
C MET A 1 -17.15 -13.46 2.14
N LEU A 2 -15.85 -13.22 1.93
CA LEU A 2 -15.28 -11.90 2.09
C LEU A 2 -15.75 -11.07 0.89
N THR A 3 -16.70 -10.16 1.10
CA THR A 3 -17.13 -9.21 0.08
C THR A 3 -15.95 -8.32 -0.30
N ARG A 4 -15.81 -7.98 -1.59
CA ARG A 4 -14.91 -6.91 -2.04
C ARG A 4 -15.13 -5.70 -1.13
N PRO A 5 -14.08 -5.07 -0.57
CA PRO A 5 -14.26 -3.94 0.33
C PRO A 5 -15.16 -2.89 -0.32
N ALA A 6 -16.43 -2.86 0.11
CA ALA A 6 -17.43 -1.94 -0.38
C ALA A 6 -17.30 -0.65 0.42
N THR A 7 -16.21 0.08 0.18
CA THR A 7 -15.75 1.14 1.07
C THR A 7 -15.98 2.55 0.53
N HIS A 8 -16.59 2.74 -0.64
CA HIS A 8 -16.68 4.09 -1.22
C HIS A 8 -17.55 5.07 -0.38
N ASN A 9 -18.75 4.68 0.05
CA ASN A 9 -19.64 5.61 0.77
C ASN A 9 -19.15 5.93 2.20
N HIS A 10 -18.72 4.92 2.95
CA HIS A 10 -18.24 5.12 4.32
C HIS A 10 -16.88 5.85 4.37
N LEU A 11 -16.03 5.68 3.35
CA LEU A 11 -14.75 6.39 3.27
C LEU A 11 -14.95 7.86 2.92
N ALA A 12 -15.78 8.19 1.91
CA ALA A 12 -16.06 9.57 1.56
C ALA A 12 -16.65 10.36 2.75
N GLU A 13 -17.59 9.76 3.48
CA GLU A 13 -18.15 10.36 4.69
C GLU A 13 -17.12 10.54 5.81
N ARG A 14 -16.21 9.58 6.02
CA ARG A 14 -15.13 9.68 7.01
C ARG A 14 -14.15 10.80 6.65
N VAL A 15 -13.79 10.90 5.37
CA VAL A 15 -12.92 11.96 4.86
C VAL A 15 -13.58 13.32 5.05
N GLN A 16 -14.85 13.46 4.70
CA GLN A 16 -15.57 14.72 4.87
C GLN A 16 -15.74 15.11 6.34
N ARG A 17 -15.96 14.14 7.25
CA ARG A 17 -16.03 14.40 8.69
C ARG A 17 -14.69 14.83 9.29
N LEU A 18 -13.58 14.24 8.84
CA LEU A 18 -12.25 14.50 9.40
C LEU A 18 -11.57 15.73 8.79
N PHE A 19 -11.81 16.00 7.51
CA PHE A 19 -11.05 17.00 6.74
C PHE A 19 -11.92 18.00 5.99
N GLY A 20 -13.25 17.96 6.17
CA GLY A 20 -14.18 18.90 5.52
C GLY A 20 -14.12 18.83 3.99
N THR A 21 -13.99 19.98 3.34
CA THR A 21 -13.88 20.12 1.88
C THR A 21 -12.44 20.19 1.38
N ALA A 22 -11.45 19.90 2.23
CA ALA A 22 -10.04 19.95 1.84
C ALA A 22 -9.76 18.97 0.68
N PRO A 23 -9.02 19.39 -0.34
CA PRO A 23 -8.74 18.54 -1.50
C PRO A 23 -7.92 17.31 -1.06
N CYS A 24 -8.46 16.13 -1.38
CA CYS A 24 -7.80 14.87 -1.09
C CYS A 24 -6.64 14.63 -2.05
N ARG A 25 -5.45 14.38 -1.50
CA ARG A 25 -4.26 14.12 -2.30
C ARG A 25 -4.15 12.63 -2.64
N LEU A 26 -3.97 12.30 -3.92
CA LEU A 26 -3.81 10.93 -4.38
C LEU A 26 -2.40 10.39 -4.14
N GLN A 27 -2.30 9.21 -3.53
CA GLN A 27 -1.11 8.37 -3.52
C GLN A 27 -1.43 6.99 -4.10
N VAL A 28 -0.37 6.27 -4.46
CA VAL A 28 -0.44 4.87 -4.87
C VAL A 28 0.47 4.03 -4.00
N ALA A 29 0.09 2.79 -3.76
CA ALA A 29 0.87 1.83 -2.99
C ALA A 29 0.96 0.50 -3.73
N ALA A 30 2.13 -0.13 -3.68
CA ALA A 30 2.27 -1.53 -4.06
C ALA A 30 1.92 -2.39 -2.86
N LEU A 31 1.19 -3.49 -3.08
CA LEU A 31 1.04 -4.59 -2.13
C LEU A 31 1.99 -5.71 -2.59
N PRO A 32 3.25 -5.74 -2.11
CA PRO A 32 4.21 -6.71 -2.61
C PRO A 32 3.95 -8.06 -1.95
N TRP A 33 3.79 -9.09 -2.76
CA TRP A 33 3.50 -10.43 -2.31
C TRP A 33 4.35 -11.46 -3.02
N ARG A 34 4.49 -12.63 -2.39
CA ARG A 34 5.07 -13.82 -3.01
C ARG A 34 4.30 -15.06 -2.61
N ASP A 35 4.29 -16.05 -3.51
CA ASP A 35 3.88 -17.40 -3.19
C ASP A 35 5.11 -18.19 -2.71
N THR A 36 4.98 -18.84 -1.57
CA THR A 36 6.04 -19.66 -0.96
C THR A 36 5.85 -21.17 -1.19
N GLY A 37 4.76 -21.57 -1.86
CA GLY A 37 4.31 -22.97 -1.94
C GLY A 37 3.58 -23.46 -0.68
N HIS A 38 3.75 -22.77 0.46
CA HIS A 38 3.04 -23.03 1.71
C HIS A 38 1.99 -21.96 2.03
N GLY A 39 1.83 -20.99 1.13
CA GLY A 39 0.94 -19.84 1.28
C GLY A 39 1.57 -18.56 0.78
N VAL A 40 0.81 -17.47 0.90
CA VAL A 40 1.25 -16.13 0.52
C VAL A 40 1.95 -15.43 1.68
N GLU A 41 3.01 -14.68 1.35
CA GLU A 41 3.60 -13.70 2.25
C GLU A 41 3.50 -12.30 1.66
N ILE A 42 3.38 -11.30 2.54
CA ILE A 42 3.33 -9.88 2.20
C ILE A 42 4.61 -9.21 2.69
N MET A 43 5.18 -8.33 1.87
CA MET A 43 6.30 -7.49 2.31
C MET A 43 5.76 -6.16 2.81
N LEU A 44 6.11 -5.84 4.07
CA LEU A 44 5.96 -4.51 4.63
C LEU A 44 7.31 -3.81 4.71
N ILE A 45 7.27 -2.47 4.69
CA ILE A 45 8.42 -1.63 5.00
C ILE A 45 8.12 -0.67 6.14
N THR A 46 9.13 -0.13 6.79
CA THR A 46 8.95 0.95 7.77
C THR A 46 8.76 2.31 7.08
N SER A 47 7.90 3.17 7.62
CA SER A 47 7.83 4.58 7.24
C SER A 47 9.09 5.33 7.68
N ARG A 48 9.50 6.37 6.93
CA ARG A 48 10.67 7.20 7.29
C ARG A 48 10.44 7.99 8.57
N ASP A 49 9.28 8.58 8.72
CA ASP A 49 9.03 9.60 9.75
C ASP A 49 8.73 8.98 11.11
N THR A 50 8.07 7.82 11.14
CA THR A 50 7.54 7.22 12.38
C THR A 50 7.97 5.79 12.63
N GLY A 51 8.64 5.14 11.67
CA GLY A 51 9.03 3.74 11.78
C GLY A 51 7.86 2.74 11.70
N ARG A 52 6.61 3.19 11.59
CA ARG A 52 5.42 2.33 11.43
C ARG A 52 5.51 1.44 10.19
N TRP A 53 4.94 0.24 10.24
CA TRP A 53 4.88 -0.66 9.10
C TRP A 53 3.80 -0.25 8.11
N VAL A 54 4.18 -0.17 6.84
CA VAL A 54 3.36 0.31 5.72
C VAL A 54 3.66 -0.50 4.45
N LEU A 55 2.81 -0.32 3.45
CA LEU A 55 3.13 -0.68 2.06
C LEU A 55 4.05 0.38 1.44
N PRO A 56 4.96 -0.01 0.51
CA PRO A 56 5.70 0.95 -0.31
C PRO A 56 4.73 1.83 -1.08
N LYS A 57 4.87 3.15 -0.96
CA LYS A 57 3.88 4.09 -1.49
C LYS A 57 4.45 5.47 -1.77
N GLY A 58 3.89 6.13 -2.77
CA GLY A 58 4.32 7.48 -3.13
C GLY A 58 3.35 8.19 -4.04
N TRP A 59 3.88 9.17 -4.75
CA TRP A 59 3.10 10.09 -5.58
C TRP A 59 3.21 9.65 -7.04
N PRO A 60 2.09 9.57 -7.77
CA PRO A 60 2.14 9.43 -9.22
C PRO A 60 2.83 10.64 -9.86
N GLU A 61 3.71 10.38 -10.81
CA GLU A 61 4.37 11.36 -11.65
C GLU A 61 3.57 11.58 -12.96
N ALA A 62 3.87 12.65 -13.69
CA ALA A 62 3.06 13.01 -14.86
C ALA A 62 3.20 11.96 -15.98
N LYS A 63 2.06 11.40 -16.41
CA LYS A 63 1.88 10.47 -17.54
C LYS A 63 2.23 8.99 -17.30
N GLU A 64 2.46 8.56 -16.06
CA GLU A 64 2.59 7.13 -15.73
C GLU A 64 1.25 6.51 -15.33
N LEU A 65 1.09 5.20 -15.57
CA LEU A 65 -0.08 4.48 -15.04
C LEU A 65 0.03 4.35 -13.52
N LEU A 66 -1.10 4.41 -12.81
CA LEU A 66 -1.11 4.34 -11.34
C LEU A 66 -0.52 3.03 -10.77
N CYS A 67 -0.70 1.92 -11.48
CA CYS A 67 -0.08 0.64 -11.11
C CYS A 67 1.45 0.66 -11.35
N GLU A 68 1.91 1.27 -12.43
CA GLU A 68 3.34 1.43 -12.71
C GLU A 68 4.02 2.34 -11.70
N ALA A 69 3.34 3.42 -11.30
CA ALA A 69 3.75 4.28 -10.21
C ALA A 69 3.93 3.50 -8.89
N ALA A 70 2.96 2.65 -8.53
CA ALA A 70 3.07 1.78 -7.37
C ALA A 70 4.29 0.84 -7.46
N ALA A 71 4.53 0.23 -8.62
CA ALA A 71 5.69 -0.64 -8.84
C ALA A 71 7.02 0.11 -8.77
N ARG A 72 7.08 1.35 -9.30
CA ARG A 72 8.23 2.25 -9.19
C ARG A 72 8.56 2.53 -7.74
N GLU A 73 7.57 2.94 -6.94
CA GLU A 73 7.72 3.20 -5.50
C GLU A 73 8.20 1.96 -4.74
N ALA A 74 7.70 0.76 -5.06
CA ALA A 74 8.22 -0.48 -4.49
C ALA A 74 9.71 -0.73 -4.82
N GLY A 75 10.13 -0.38 -6.04
CA GLY A 75 11.53 -0.41 -6.44
C GLY A 75 12.39 0.58 -5.66
N GLU A 76 11.92 1.81 -5.48
CA GLU A 76 12.64 2.88 -4.80
C GLU A 76 12.73 2.70 -3.29
N GLU A 77 11.60 2.39 -2.63
CA GLU A 77 11.51 2.31 -1.18
C GLU A 77 11.97 0.94 -0.63
N ALA A 78 11.73 -0.14 -1.38
CA ALA A 78 11.93 -1.52 -0.90
C ALA A 78 12.92 -2.35 -1.74
N GLY A 79 13.35 -1.84 -2.90
CA GLY A 79 14.23 -2.57 -3.81
C GLY A 79 13.54 -3.75 -4.51
N LEU A 80 12.22 -3.66 -4.72
CA LEU A 80 11.42 -4.75 -5.28
C LEU A 80 11.20 -4.59 -6.77
N ARG A 81 11.18 -5.71 -7.48
CA ARG A 81 10.77 -5.78 -8.88
C ARG A 81 9.91 -7.01 -9.09
N GLY A 82 8.94 -6.88 -9.99
CA GLY A 82 8.14 -8.00 -10.44
C GLY A 82 6.94 -7.54 -11.25
N THR A 83 5.88 -8.33 -11.22
CA THR A 83 4.69 -8.11 -12.06
C THR A 83 3.60 -7.41 -11.25
N VAL A 84 3.22 -6.20 -11.66
CA VAL A 84 2.16 -5.42 -11.02
C VAL A 84 0.81 -5.66 -11.70
N SER A 85 -0.24 -5.77 -10.89
CA SER A 85 -1.61 -5.86 -11.42
C SER A 85 -2.10 -4.51 -11.95
N HIS A 86 -2.85 -4.54 -13.05
CA HIS A 86 -3.61 -3.38 -13.52
C HIS A 86 -4.88 -3.13 -12.69
N HIS A 87 -5.29 -4.09 -11.86
CA HIS A 87 -6.44 -3.99 -10.99
C HIS A 87 -6.03 -3.65 -9.56
N GLU A 88 -6.69 -2.64 -8.98
CA GLU A 88 -6.49 -2.30 -7.57
C GLU A 88 -7.12 -3.35 -6.66
N ALA A 89 -6.41 -3.70 -5.58
CA ALA A 89 -6.92 -4.53 -4.48
C ALA A 89 -7.89 -3.76 -3.58
N GLY A 90 -7.76 -2.43 -3.54
CA GLY A 90 -8.65 -1.55 -2.80
C GLY A 90 -8.04 -0.17 -2.56
N ARG A 91 -8.74 0.63 -1.76
CA ARG A 91 -8.34 2.01 -1.42
C ARG A 91 -8.54 2.28 0.05
N TYR A 92 -7.65 3.07 0.63
CA TYR A 92 -7.78 3.55 2.01
C TYR A 92 -7.39 5.01 2.11
N PHE A 93 -7.77 5.65 3.21
CA PHE A 93 -7.49 7.05 3.47
C PHE A 93 -6.70 7.22 4.76
N TYR A 94 -5.85 8.23 4.81
CA TYR A 94 -5.14 8.60 6.03
C TYR A 94 -4.87 10.10 6.11
N ALA A 95 -4.62 10.60 7.33
CA ALA A 95 -4.16 11.95 7.59
C ALA A 95 -2.65 12.02 7.37
N LYS A 96 -2.19 12.80 6.38
CA LYS A 96 -0.77 13.05 6.21
C LYS A 96 -0.39 14.36 6.91
N ALA A 97 0.37 14.25 7.99
CA ALA A 97 1.04 15.40 8.58
C ALA A 97 2.08 15.96 7.59
N LEU A 98 1.95 17.24 7.27
CA LEU A 98 2.92 18.02 6.50
C LEU A 98 4.01 18.56 7.43
N ALA A 99 5.12 19.01 6.85
CA ALA A 99 6.19 19.66 7.60
C ALA A 99 5.74 20.94 8.34
N SER A 100 4.64 21.56 7.88
CA SER A 100 3.98 22.69 8.54
C SER A 100 3.21 22.32 9.81
N GLY A 101 3.00 21.03 10.08
CA GLY A 101 2.11 20.53 11.14
C GLY A 101 0.65 20.42 10.73
N GLU A 102 0.28 20.88 9.53
CA GLU A 102 -1.05 20.70 8.96
C GLU A 102 -1.27 19.23 8.55
N GLU A 103 -2.47 18.71 8.78
CA GLU A 103 -2.86 17.40 8.27
C GLU A 103 -3.68 17.54 6.99
N VAL A 104 -3.26 16.84 5.93
CA VAL A 104 -4.01 16.77 4.68
C VAL A 104 -4.57 15.37 4.46
N PRO A 105 -5.81 15.25 3.96
CA PRO A 105 -6.36 13.95 3.59
C PRO A 105 -5.59 13.36 2.40
N CYS A 106 -5.20 12.09 2.52
CA CYS A 106 -4.64 11.31 1.42
C CYS A 106 -5.51 10.10 1.10
N GLU A 107 -5.87 9.91 -0.17
CA GLU A 107 -6.42 8.67 -0.72
C GLU A 107 -5.27 7.82 -1.25
N VAL A 108 -5.24 6.54 -0.94
CA VAL A 108 -4.21 5.62 -1.39
C VAL A 108 -4.84 4.47 -2.16
N LEU A 109 -4.47 4.32 -3.43
CA LEU A 109 -4.87 3.18 -4.27
C LEU A 109 -3.82 2.08 -4.14
N VAL A 110 -4.25 0.85 -3.87
CA VAL A 110 -3.37 -0.28 -3.58
C VAL A 110 -3.37 -1.26 -4.74
N PHE A 111 -2.20 -1.48 -5.35
CA PHE A 111 -2.02 -2.40 -6.48
C PHE A 111 -1.15 -3.61 -6.07
N PRO A 112 -1.63 -4.85 -6.25
CA PRO A 112 -0.81 -6.04 -6.04
C PRO A 112 0.45 -6.06 -6.91
N LEU A 113 1.57 -6.41 -6.30
CA LEU A 113 2.86 -6.59 -6.96
C LEU A 113 3.40 -7.98 -6.63
N ARG A 114 3.36 -8.91 -7.59
CA ARG A 114 4.01 -10.22 -7.43
C ARG A 114 5.51 -10.03 -7.54
N VAL A 115 6.24 -10.25 -6.45
CA VAL A 115 7.68 -9.97 -6.39
C VAL A 115 8.48 -11.11 -7.03
N ASP A 116 9.25 -10.77 -8.05
CA ASP A 116 10.13 -11.72 -8.76
C ASP A 116 11.61 -11.54 -8.33
N LYS A 117 12.00 -10.31 -8.00
CA LYS A 117 13.39 -9.98 -7.63
C LYS A 117 13.44 -8.98 -6.49
N ILE A 118 14.44 -9.18 -5.63
CA ILE A 118 14.72 -8.32 -4.49
C ILE A 118 16.16 -7.84 -4.63
N ALA A 119 16.37 -6.53 -4.71
CA ALA A 119 17.69 -5.95 -4.84
C ALA A 119 18.44 -5.92 -3.50
N ASP A 120 19.76 -6.15 -3.56
CA ASP A 120 20.67 -5.98 -2.43
C ASP A 120 21.02 -4.52 -2.18
N ARG A 121 20.96 -3.67 -3.20
CA ARG A 121 21.16 -2.22 -3.12
C ARG A 121 20.00 -1.51 -3.80
N TRP A 122 19.41 -0.54 -3.12
CA TRP A 122 18.30 0.27 -3.62
C TRP A 122 18.32 1.67 -3.00
N LYS A 123 17.54 2.60 -3.56
CA LYS A 123 17.59 4.04 -3.27
C LYS A 123 17.42 4.35 -1.77
N GLU A 124 16.43 3.75 -1.10
CA GLU A 124 16.13 4.02 0.31
C GLU A 124 16.64 2.96 1.31
N LYS A 125 17.64 2.15 0.93
CA LYS A 125 18.13 1.04 1.78
C LYS A 125 18.50 1.43 3.21
N ARG A 126 19.02 2.63 3.41
CA ARG A 126 19.50 3.09 4.72
C ARG A 126 18.41 3.70 5.59
N SER A 127 17.23 3.97 5.02
CA SER A 127 16.11 4.63 5.70
C SER A 127 14.89 3.73 5.88
N ARG A 128 14.93 2.50 5.35
CA ARG A 128 13.81 1.56 5.36
C ARG A 128 14.27 0.18 5.81
N THR A 129 13.51 -0.41 6.73
CA THR A 129 13.55 -1.84 7.00
C THR A 129 12.43 -2.51 6.21
N ARG A 130 12.70 -3.70 5.65
CA ARG A 130 11.69 -4.54 4.97
C ARG A 130 11.52 -5.86 5.69
N LYS A 131 10.30 -6.41 5.70
CA LYS A 131 10.01 -7.70 6.32
C LYS A 131 8.93 -8.44 5.55
N TRP A 132 9.21 -9.69 5.18
CA TRP A 132 8.20 -10.65 4.76
C TRP A 132 7.47 -11.17 5.98
N VAL A 133 6.14 -11.19 5.92
CA VAL A 133 5.28 -11.66 7.01
C VAL A 133 4.09 -12.42 6.46
N SER A 134 3.49 -13.26 7.31
CA SER A 134 2.23 -13.92 6.98
C SER A 134 1.09 -12.90 6.79
N PRO A 135 -0.01 -13.24 6.09
CA PRO A 135 -1.15 -12.34 5.94
C PRO A 135 -1.72 -11.87 7.27
N THR A 136 -1.85 -12.78 8.24
CA THR A 136 -2.35 -12.48 9.59
C THR A 136 -1.45 -11.50 10.33
N GLU A 137 -0.13 -11.64 10.22
CA GLU A 137 0.81 -10.69 10.79
C GLU A 137 0.77 -9.34 10.09
N ALA A 138 0.69 -9.32 8.75
CA ALA A 138 0.61 -8.08 7.98
C ALA A 138 -0.58 -7.22 8.42
N VAL A 139 -1.76 -7.84 8.57
CA VAL A 139 -2.99 -7.19 9.06
C VAL A 139 -2.82 -6.60 10.46
N ARG A 140 -2.06 -7.27 11.34
CA ARG A 140 -1.80 -6.79 12.71
C ARG A 140 -0.76 -5.68 12.78
N MET A 141 0.17 -5.64 11.82
CA MET A 141 1.30 -4.72 11.82
C MET A 141 0.98 -3.35 11.24
N VAL A 142 0.01 -3.25 10.34
CA VAL A 142 -0.43 -1.98 9.76
C VAL A 142 -1.36 -1.23 10.70
N ASN A 143 -1.25 0.09 10.75
CA ASN A 143 -2.05 0.92 11.65
C ASN A 143 -3.44 1.22 11.10
N GLU A 144 -3.57 1.31 9.78
CA GLU A 144 -4.82 1.66 9.12
C GLU A 144 -5.72 0.42 9.00
N PRO A 145 -6.89 0.35 9.68
CA PRO A 145 -7.74 -0.84 9.65
C PRO A 145 -8.25 -1.18 8.25
N ASP A 146 -8.51 -0.16 7.44
CA ASP A 146 -8.94 -0.31 6.04
C ASP A 146 -7.84 -0.97 5.19
N LEU A 147 -6.56 -0.64 5.43
CA LEU A 147 -5.42 -1.32 4.80
C LEU A 147 -5.33 -2.78 5.24
N GLY A 148 -5.55 -3.06 6.53
CA GLY A 148 -5.64 -4.43 7.03
C GLY A 148 -6.73 -5.25 6.32
N GLN A 149 -7.91 -4.65 6.08
CA GLN A 149 -8.99 -5.32 5.34
C GLN A 149 -8.62 -5.57 3.87
N ILE A 150 -7.96 -4.63 3.20
CA ILE A 150 -7.46 -4.82 1.83
C ILE A 150 -6.49 -5.98 1.76
N ILE A 151 -5.52 -6.05 2.69
CA ILE A 151 -4.55 -7.14 2.75
C ILE A 151 -5.26 -8.48 2.98
N ALA A 152 -6.20 -8.54 3.93
CA ALA A 152 -6.95 -9.76 4.21
C ALA A 152 -7.78 -10.23 3.01
N TYR A 153 -8.44 -9.30 2.32
CA TYR A 153 -9.23 -9.58 1.12
C TYR A 153 -8.36 -10.09 -0.02
N PHE A 154 -7.24 -9.40 -0.30
CA PHE A 154 -6.28 -9.82 -1.32
C PHE A 154 -5.75 -11.24 -1.05
N CYS A 155 -5.32 -11.52 0.18
CA CYS A 155 -4.74 -12.82 0.53
C CYS A 155 -5.73 -13.98 0.51
N ALA A 156 -7.05 -13.72 0.50
CA ALA A 156 -8.07 -14.76 0.40
C ALA A 156 -8.16 -15.36 -1.01
N ASP A 157 -7.88 -14.56 -2.04
CA ASP A 157 -7.75 -15.02 -3.44
C ASP A 157 -6.77 -14.10 -4.21
N PRO A 158 -5.46 -14.34 -4.11
CA PRO A 158 -4.45 -13.51 -4.79
C PRO A 158 -4.53 -13.60 -6.31
N HIS A 159 -5.02 -14.73 -6.84
CA HIS A 159 -4.98 -15.02 -8.26
C HIS A 159 -5.98 -14.21 -9.07
N GLN A 160 -7.03 -13.67 -8.45
CA GLN A 160 -8.00 -12.79 -9.10
C GLN A 160 -7.41 -11.46 -9.60
N PHE A 161 -6.16 -11.14 -9.22
CA PHE A 161 -5.44 -9.93 -9.62
C PHE A 161 -4.25 -10.20 -10.57
N SER A 162 -4.10 -11.43 -11.05
CA SER A 162 -2.99 -11.85 -11.93
C SER A 162 -3.17 -11.39 -13.36
#